data_AF-A0AAV2BC98-F1
#
_entry.id   AF-A0AAV2BC98-F1
#
_cell.length_a   1.000
_cell.length_b   1.000
_cell.length_c   1.000
_cell.angle_alpha   90.00
_cell.angle_beta   90.00
_cell.angle_gamma   90.00
#
_symmetry.space_group_name_H-M   'P 1'
#
loop_
_entity.id
_entity.type
_entity.pdbx_description
1 polymer ?
#
loop_
_entity_poly.entity_id
_entity_poly.type
_entity_poly.pdbx_seq_one_letter_code
_entity_poly.pdbx_strand_id
1 'polypeptide(L)'
;LKKLDNGTRYTTEYLVRFIARLQPKSTVVRNDLLKRLVASLTHQALGIQGTLRPVGMEWNKLRQGTAGELMLFIDSIYDMATGEKDSNPPGL
;
A
#
# COMPACT_ATOMS: atom_id res chain seq x y z
N LEU A 1 2.92 -10.04 -9.32
CA LEU A 1 3.45 -10.86 -8.20
C LEU A 1 4.21 -12.14 -8.60
N LYS A 2 4.09 -12.66 -9.84
CA LYS A 2 4.75 -13.92 -10.26
C LYS A 2 6.30 -13.94 -10.18
N LYS A 3 6.93 -12.76 -10.13
CA LYS A 3 8.39 -12.59 -10.00
C LYS A 3 8.90 -12.75 -8.56
N LEU A 4 8.02 -12.73 -7.57
CA LEU A 4 8.37 -12.94 -6.15
C LEU A 4 8.33 -14.44 -5.81
N ASP A 5 9.15 -14.86 -4.86
CA ASP A 5 9.06 -16.20 -4.27
C ASP A 5 7.68 -16.42 -3.62
N ASN A 6 7.34 -17.69 -3.38
CA ASN A 6 6.03 -18.06 -2.88
C ASN A 6 5.73 -17.45 -1.50
N GLY A 7 6.71 -17.40 -0.59
CA GLY A 7 6.52 -16.86 0.75
C GLY A 7 6.20 -15.37 0.70
N THR A 8 7.05 -14.58 0.03
CA THR A 8 6.84 -13.13 -0.13
C THR A 8 5.53 -12.83 -0.84
N ARG A 9 5.21 -13.60 -1.90
CA ARG A 9 3.96 -13.46 -2.65
C ARG A 9 2.75 -13.66 -1.76
N TYR A 10 2.66 -14.80 -1.07
CA TYR A 10 1.50 -15.12 -0.26
C TYR A 10 1.38 -14.17 0.93
N THR A 11 2.47 -13.86 1.64
CA THR A 11 2.43 -12.92 2.75
C THR A 11 1.93 -11.54 2.31
N THR A 12 2.47 -11.00 1.22
CA THR A 12 2.02 -9.70 0.69
C THR A 12 0.54 -9.73 0.32
N GLU A 13 0.11 -10.78 -0.38
CA GLU A 13 -1.29 -10.94 -0.78
C GLU A 13 -2.23 -11.05 0.41
N TYR A 14 -1.89 -11.84 1.43
CA TYR A 14 -2.72 -12.00 2.63
C TYR A 14 -2.83 -10.71 3.44
N LEU A 15 -1.75 -9.93 3.55
CA LEU A 15 -1.77 -8.64 4.24
C LEU A 15 -2.69 -7.65 3.51
N VAL A 16 -2.65 -7.60 2.18
CA VAL A 16 -3.54 -6.73 1.40
C VAL A 16 -4.99 -7.22 1.46
N ARG A 17 -5.24 -8.53 1.31
CA ARG A 17 -6.58 -9.13 1.49
C ARG A 17 -7.15 -8.87 2.88
N PHE A 18 -6.30 -8.85 3.91
CA PHE A 18 -6.74 -8.49 5.26
C PHE A 18 -7.24 -7.03 5.30
N ILE A 19 -6.49 -6.08 4.75
CA ILE A 19 -6.93 -4.67 4.65
C ILE A 19 -8.24 -4.57 3.85
N ALA A 20 -8.36 -5.27 2.72
CA ALA A 20 -9.58 -5.28 1.92
C ALA A 20 -10.80 -5.80 2.72
N ARG A 21 -10.60 -6.83 3.55
CA ARG A 21 -11.64 -7.37 4.43
C ARG A 21 -12.05 -6.44 5.57
N LEU A 22 -11.23 -5.45 5.91
CA LEU A 22 -11.64 -4.40 6.86
C LEU A 22 -12.70 -3.46 6.26
N GLN A 23 -12.93 -3.51 4.94
CA GLN A 23 -13.90 -2.67 4.23
C GLN A 23 -13.77 -1.19 4.63
N PRO A 24 -12.60 -0.57 4.38
CA PRO A 24 -12.36 0.81 4.77
C PRO A 24 -13.44 1.72 4.18
N LYS A 25 -14.09 2.48 5.06
CA LYS A 25 -15.29 3.28 4.73
C LYS A 25 -15.03 4.45 3.77
N SER A 26 -13.77 4.77 3.47
CA SER A 26 -13.39 5.81 2.53
C SER A 26 -12.03 5.53 1.88
N THR A 27 -11.82 6.10 0.69
CA THR A 27 -10.54 6.04 -0.03
C THR A 27 -9.38 6.62 0.78
N VAL A 28 -9.65 7.64 1.61
CA VAL A 28 -8.63 8.23 2.50
C VAL A 28 -8.16 7.22 3.53
N VAL A 29 -9.10 6.54 4.21
CA VAL A 29 -8.78 5.50 5.20
C VAL A 29 -8.07 4.32 4.54
N ARG A 30 -8.54 3.88 3.36
CA ARG A 30 -7.86 2.85 2.56
C ARG A 30 -6.41 3.22 2.28
N ASN A 31 -6.18 4.41 1.74
CA ASN A 31 -4.85 4.91 1.38
C ASN A 31 -3.93 5.00 2.61
N ASP A 32 -4.44 5.47 3.75
CA ASP A 32 -3.66 5.54 4.99
C ASP A 32 -3.27 4.15 5.52
N LEU A 33 -4.16 3.16 5.41
CA LEU A 33 -3.84 1.77 5.78
C LEU A 33 -2.79 1.16 4.86
N LEU A 34 -2.91 1.37 3.54
CA LEU A 34 -1.93 0.89 2.56
C LEU A 34 -0.56 1.55 2.76
N LYS A 35 -0.52 2.87 3.01
CA LYS A 35 0.74 3.57 3.33
C LYS A 35 1.40 3.02 4.59
N ARG A 36 0.62 2.71 5.64
CA ARG A 36 1.16 2.08 6.86
C ARG A 36 1.72 0.70 6.58
N LEU A 37 1.03 -0.11 5.78
CA LEU A 37 1.53 -1.42 5.36
C LEU A 37 2.85 -1.28 4.60
N VAL A 38 2.91 -0.38 3.61
CA VAL A 38 4.13 -0.10 2.84
C VAL A 38 5.27 0.35 3.74
N ALA A 39 5.01 1.27 4.68
CA ALA A 39 6.01 1.73 5.63
C ALA A 39 6.60 0.57 6.44
N SER A 40 5.73 -0.31 6.95
CA SER A 40 6.14 -1.51 7.70
C SER A 40 6.92 -2.50 6.85
N LEU A 41 6.50 -2.77 5.60
CA LEU A 41 7.18 -3.72 4.72
C LEU A 41 8.54 -3.24 4.24
N THR A 42 8.74 -1.91 4.18
CA THR A 42 10.00 -1.30 3.71
C THR A 42 10.91 -0.85 4.85
N HIS A 43 10.41 -0.80 6.09
CA HIS A 43 11.06 -0.11 7.21
C HIS A 43 11.44 1.35 6.87
N GLN A 44 10.57 2.04 6.12
CA GLN A 44 10.76 3.44 5.74
C GLN A 44 9.55 4.27 6.12
N ALA A 45 9.79 5.50 6.55
CA ALA A 45 8.72 6.39 6.98
C ALA A 45 7.98 6.99 5.77
N LEU A 46 6.65 7.07 5.88
CA LEU A 46 5.76 7.62 4.86
C LEU A 46 4.95 8.80 5.41
N GLY A 47 4.66 9.77 4.54
CA GLY A 47 3.79 10.90 4.87
C GLY A 47 2.32 10.46 4.90
N ILE A 48 1.70 10.53 6.07
CA ILE A 48 0.31 10.15 6.31
C ILE A 48 -0.35 11.29 7.08
N GLN A 49 -1.32 11.97 6.46
CA GLN A 49 -2.04 13.11 7.04
C GLN A 49 -1.08 14.19 7.59
N GLY A 50 -0.10 14.61 6.78
CA GLY A 50 0.87 15.66 7.14
C GLY A 50 1.96 15.24 8.13
N THR A 51 1.93 14.00 8.65
CA THR A 51 2.92 13.49 9.61
C THR A 51 3.71 12.32 9.01
N LEU A 52 5.01 12.25 9.27
CA LEU A 52 5.80 11.06 8.95
C LEU A 52 5.46 9.93 9.94
N ARG A 53 5.12 8.76 9.41
CA ARG A 53 4.75 7.58 10.20
C ARG A 53 5.59 6.37 9.79
N PRO A 54 5.88 5.44 10.73
CA PRO A 54 5.49 5.45 12.14
C PRO A 54 6.24 6.52 12.96
N VAL A 55 5.54 7.10 13.95
CA VAL A 55 6.12 8.12 14.84
C VAL A 55 6.98 7.43 15.88
N GLY A 56 8.13 8.02 16.21
CA GLY A 56 9.04 7.48 17.24
C GLY A 56 9.94 6.34 16.75
N MET A 57 9.95 6.06 15.45
CA MET A 57 10.95 5.18 14.83
C MET A 57 11.95 6.02 14.03
N GLU A 58 13.22 5.67 14.13
CA GLU A 58 14.33 6.28 13.37
C GLU A 58 14.37 5.76 11.92
N TRP A 59 13.22 5.70 11.26
CA TRP A 59 13.10 5.22 9.88
C TRP A 59 13.28 6.36 8.90
N ASN A 60 14.18 6.15 7.93
CA ASN A 60 14.39 7.11 6.85
C ASN A 60 13.12 7.28 6.02
N LYS A 61 12.85 8.51 5.60
CA LYS A 61 11.71 8.82 4.74
C LYS A 61 11.84 8.10 3.38
N LEU A 62 10.78 7.42 2.96
CA LEU A 62 10.70 6.85 1.63
C LEU A 62 10.75 7.97 0.57
N ARG A 63 11.68 7.84 -0.39
CA ARG A 63 11.86 8.85 -1.46
C ARG A 63 10.57 9.01 -2.25
N GLN A 64 10.18 10.25 -2.54
CA GLN A 64 8.88 10.57 -3.14
C GLN A 64 8.57 9.80 -4.43
N GLY A 65 9.52 9.70 -5.36
CA GLY A 65 9.31 8.95 -6.61
C GLY A 65 9.06 7.46 -6.35
N THR A 66 9.85 6.83 -5.48
CA THR A 66 9.68 5.43 -5.10
C THR A 66 8.38 5.20 -4.32
N ALA A 67 8.00 6.15 -3.47
CA ALA A 67 6.74 6.10 -2.74
C ALA A 67 5.54 6.09 -3.70
N GLY A 68 5.56 6.91 -4.75
CA GLY A 68 4.50 6.95 -5.76
C GLY A 68 4.32 5.60 -6.44
N GLU A 69 5.40 5.04 -7.00
CA GLU A 69 5.37 3.73 -7.67
C GLU A 69 4.93 2.59 -6.75
N LEU A 70 5.38 2.62 -5.49
CA LEU A 70 5.03 1.58 -4.52
C LEU A 70 3.57 1.69 -4.09
N MET A 71 3.02 2.91 -4.04
CA MET A 71 1.60 3.13 -3.80
C MET A 71 0.74 2.66 -4.97
N LEU A 72 1.13 2.94 -6.22
CA LEU A 72 0.43 2.39 -7.40
C LEU A 72 0.44 0.86 -7.40
N PHE A 73 1.60 0.27 -7.08
CA PHE A 73 1.73 -1.18 -6.98
C PHE A 73 0.82 -1.77 -5.89
N ILE A 74 0.81 -1.22 -4.68
CA ILE A 74 0.02 -1.79 -3.58
C ILE A 74 -1.50 -1.56 -3.78
N ASP A 75 -1.91 -0.44 -4.37
CA ASP A 75 -3.31 -0.16 -4.72
C ASP A 75 -3.78 -1.17 -5.78
N SER A 76 -2.97 -1.45 -6.80
CA SER A 76 -3.31 -2.49 -7.80
C SER A 76 -3.53 -3.89 -7.19
N ILE A 77 -2.80 -4.23 -6.12
CA ILE A 77 -3.01 -5.50 -5.39
C ILE A 77 -4.29 -5.44 -4.58
N TYR A 78 -4.61 -4.30 -4.00
CA TYR A 78 -5.86 -4.09 -3.28
C TYR A 78 -7.07 -4.26 -4.20
N ASP A 79 -7.04 -3.63 -5.38
CA ASP A 79 -8.12 -3.71 -6.37
C ASP A 79 -8.31 -5.14 -6.90
N MET A 80 -7.19 -5.85 -7.16
CA MET A 80 -7.23 -7.28 -7.47
C MET A 80 -7.84 -8.12 -6.34
N ALA A 81 -7.64 -7.74 -5.07
CA ALA A 81 -8.18 -8.44 -3.91
C ALA A 81 -9.68 -8.15 -3.68
N THR A 82 -10.17 -6.96 -4.05
CA THR A 82 -11.60 -6.60 -3.96
C THR A 82 -12.40 -7.03 -5.18
N GLY A 83 -11.73 -7.34 -6.30
CA GLY A 83 -12.39 -7.64 -7.57
C GLY A 83 -12.89 -6.38 -8.30
N GLU A 84 -12.44 -5.20 -7.85
CA GLU A 84 -12.68 -3.93 -8.53
C GLU A 84 -11.76 -3.88 -9.76
N LYS A 85 -12.30 -4.14 -10.95
CA LYS A 85 -11.58 -3.87 -12.21
C LYS A 85 -11.55 -2.37 -12.44
N ASP A 86 -10.37 -1.81 -12.72
CA ASP A 86 -10.20 -0.46 -13.27
C ASP A 86 -11.15 -0.26 -14.47
N SER A 87 -12.19 0.54 -14.29
CA SER A 87 -13.03 1.05 -15.36
C SER A 87 -12.60 2.44 -15.83
N ASN A 88 -11.44 2.93 -15.40
CA ASN A 88 -10.95 4.24 -15.83
C ASN A 88 -9.45 4.20 -16.17
N PRO A 89 -9.06 4.33 -17.46
CA PRO A 89 -7.66 4.62 -17.77
C PRO A 89 -7.27 5.97 -17.16
N PRO A 90 -6.00 6.18 -16.79
CA PRO A 90 -5.52 7.51 -16.40
C PRO A 90 -5.75 8.46 -17.58
N GLY A 91 -6.69 9.39 -17.39
CA GLY A 91 -6.97 10.46 -18.33
C GLY A 91 -5.77 11.39 -18.52
N LEU A 92 -5.63 11.81 -19.77
CA LEU A 92 -4.81 12.90 -20.34
C LEU A 92 -4.51 14.06 -19.39
#